data_AF-R1FW27-F1
#
_entry.id   AF-R1FW27-F1
#
_cell.length_a   1.000
_cell.length_b   1.000
_cell.length_c   1.000
_cell.angle_alpha   90.00
_cell.angle_beta   90.00
_cell.angle_gamma   90.00
#
_symmetry.space_group_name_H-M   'P 1'
#
loop_
_entity.id
_entity.type
_entity.pdbx_description
1 polymer ?
#
loop_
_entity_poly.entity_id
_entity_poly.type
_entity_poly.pdbx_seq_one_letter_code
_entity_poly.pdbx_strand_id
1 'polypeptide(L)'
;MALVVSAAVTALVAAVTPALAANPITISNGLFNNSAALAWSSAPSTTMGDRTVTRSASGLVASGLTGSVFHQTLGVSRYMFIGTHNYVLFLETPTGGGTRSVSLVDFTTTPPTERPILSVLVTSAAVSSPGVQFSVGTGDAFFVFAPTGTTVAGLGIYRSDNGTILCPGPPPLTPTGQLFGEATATQLRIKMGGTVLAACTRPPGTSG
;
A
#
# COMPACT_ATOMS: atom_id res chain seq x y z
N MET A 1 68.13 -24.71 7.07
CA MET A 1 67.00 -25.17 6.24
C MET A 1 65.73 -24.88 7.02
N ALA A 2 65.08 -23.74 6.74
CA ALA A 2 63.89 -23.30 7.47
C ALA A 2 62.67 -23.46 6.55
N LEU A 3 61.69 -24.22 7.02
CA LEU A 3 60.45 -24.54 6.31
C LEU A 3 59.48 -23.35 6.48
N VAL A 4 59.15 -22.65 5.39
CA VAL A 4 58.12 -21.60 5.40
C VAL A 4 56.78 -22.25 5.06
N VAL A 5 55.88 -22.32 6.05
CA VAL A 5 54.50 -22.77 5.85
C VAL A 5 53.67 -21.58 5.37
N SER A 6 53.29 -21.60 4.09
CA SER A 6 52.33 -20.62 3.52
C SER A 6 50.92 -21.00 3.92
N ALA A 7 50.27 -20.19 4.75
CA ALA A 7 48.84 -20.28 5.00
C ALA A 7 48.07 -19.56 3.88
N ALA A 8 47.37 -20.33 3.05
CA ALA A 8 46.46 -19.79 2.04
C ALA A 8 45.22 -19.20 2.72
N VAL A 9 45.02 -17.89 2.57
CA VAL A 9 43.79 -17.19 2.98
C VAL A 9 42.74 -17.45 1.90
N THR A 10 41.79 -18.33 2.17
CA THR A 10 40.63 -18.55 1.30
C THR A 10 39.68 -17.36 1.44
N ALA A 11 39.68 -16.47 0.45
CA ALA A 11 38.70 -15.39 0.38
C ALA A 11 37.32 -15.97 0.07
N LEU A 12 36.42 -15.93 1.05
CA LEU A 12 35.01 -16.24 0.88
C LEU A 12 34.37 -15.11 0.07
N VAL A 13 34.22 -15.31 -1.24
CA VAL A 13 33.40 -14.44 -2.08
C VAL A 13 31.95 -14.69 -1.69
N ALA A 14 31.37 -13.78 -0.91
CA ALA A 14 29.94 -13.78 -0.67
C ALA A 14 29.24 -13.62 -2.02
N ALA A 15 28.56 -14.66 -2.46
CA ALA A 15 27.69 -14.61 -3.62
C ALA A 15 26.58 -13.59 -3.31
N VAL A 16 26.73 -12.38 -3.85
CA VAL A 16 25.63 -11.41 -3.91
C VAL A 16 24.64 -12.02 -4.89
N THR A 17 23.58 -12.65 -4.37
CA THR A 17 22.43 -12.99 -5.20
C THR A 17 21.96 -11.69 -5.86
N PRO A 18 21.87 -11.63 -7.20
CA PRO A 18 21.28 -10.45 -7.83
C PRO A 18 19.87 -10.29 -7.28
N ALA A 19 19.57 -9.08 -6.78
CA ALA A 19 18.21 -8.72 -6.41
C ALA A 19 17.32 -9.04 -7.62
N LEU A 20 16.33 -9.93 -7.43
CA LEU A 20 15.28 -10.14 -8.41
C LEU A 20 14.78 -8.77 -8.84
N ALA A 21 14.94 -8.44 -10.13
CA ALA A 21 14.43 -7.20 -10.67
C ALA A 21 12.94 -7.13 -10.29
N ALA A 22 12.55 -6.08 -9.57
CA ALA A 22 11.17 -5.91 -9.16
C ALA A 22 10.28 -5.99 -10.41
N ASN A 23 9.17 -6.74 -10.33
CA ASN A 23 8.22 -6.85 -11.44
C ASN A 23 7.95 -5.44 -12.01
N PRO A 24 8.01 -5.22 -13.34
CA PRO A 24 7.70 -3.92 -13.91
C PRO A 24 6.30 -3.48 -13.48
N ILE A 25 6.14 -2.22 -13.05
CA ILE A 25 4.83 -1.66 -12.69
C ILE A 25 4.42 -0.58 -13.67
N THR A 26 3.13 -0.52 -13.96
CA THR A 26 2.55 0.51 -14.83
C THR A 26 1.89 1.57 -13.97
N ILE A 27 2.30 2.82 -14.14
CA ILE A 27 1.71 3.95 -13.43
C ILE A 27 1.31 5.00 -14.45
N SER A 28 0.03 5.21 -14.70
CA SER A 28 -0.38 6.23 -15.67
C SER A 28 0.03 7.63 -15.20
N ASN A 29 0.43 8.49 -16.14
CA ASN A 29 0.72 9.88 -15.82
C ASN A 29 -0.56 10.62 -15.35
N GLY A 30 -0.38 11.55 -14.42
CA GLY A 30 -1.45 12.41 -13.90
C GLY A 30 -1.75 12.18 -12.42
N LEU A 31 -2.86 12.77 -11.98
CA LEU A 31 -3.35 12.62 -10.61
C LEU A 31 -3.84 11.20 -10.37
N PHE A 32 -3.60 10.69 -9.17
CA PHE A 32 -4.18 9.44 -8.73
C PHE A 32 -5.69 9.62 -8.61
N ASN A 33 -6.45 8.57 -8.97
CA ASN A 33 -7.91 8.59 -8.87
C ASN A 33 -8.31 8.82 -7.41
N ASN A 34 -9.13 9.85 -7.18
CA ASN A 34 -9.65 10.26 -5.88
C ASN A 34 -11.18 10.36 -5.87
N SER A 35 -11.85 9.69 -6.82
CA SER A 35 -13.31 9.75 -6.97
C SER A 35 -14.05 9.16 -5.76
N ALA A 36 -15.28 9.62 -5.52
CA ALA A 36 -16.12 9.14 -4.42
C ALA A 36 -16.46 7.63 -4.49
N ALA A 37 -16.30 7.02 -5.68
CA ALA A 37 -16.42 5.57 -5.87
C ALA A 37 -15.31 4.79 -5.12
N LEU A 38 -14.25 5.46 -4.69
CA LEU A 38 -13.16 4.89 -3.90
C LEU A 38 -13.42 4.99 -2.40
N ALA A 39 -14.68 4.83 -1.99
CA ALA A 39 -15.04 4.82 -0.58
C ALA A 39 -14.77 3.43 0.02
N TRP A 40 -14.39 3.41 1.29
CA TRP A 40 -14.31 2.18 2.07
C TRP A 40 -15.68 1.50 2.17
N SER A 41 -15.82 0.33 1.56
CA SER A 41 -17.05 -0.46 1.59
C SER A 41 -17.25 -1.12 2.94
N SER A 42 -18.49 -1.05 3.43
CA SER A 42 -18.98 -1.84 4.56
C SER A 42 -19.99 -2.90 4.12
N ALA A 43 -20.14 -3.16 2.81
CA ALA A 43 -21.07 -4.16 2.32
C ALA A 43 -20.66 -5.56 2.84
N PRO A 44 -21.62 -6.43 3.19
CA PRO A 44 -21.33 -7.77 3.71
C PRO A 44 -20.59 -8.63 2.69
N SER A 45 -20.81 -8.40 1.39
CA SER A 45 -20.03 -9.01 0.33
C SER A 45 -19.95 -8.08 -0.89
N THR A 46 -18.83 -8.10 -1.59
CA THR A 46 -18.67 -7.48 -2.91
C THR A 46 -17.88 -8.43 -3.81
N THR A 47 -18.38 -8.65 -5.02
CA THR A 47 -17.72 -9.45 -6.04
C THR A 47 -17.35 -8.56 -7.22
N MET A 48 -16.09 -8.63 -7.65
CA MET A 48 -15.54 -7.93 -8.81
C MET A 48 -14.87 -8.96 -9.71
N GLY A 49 -15.57 -9.39 -10.77
CA GLY A 49 -15.11 -10.50 -11.61
C GLY A 49 -15.06 -11.81 -10.82
N ASP A 50 -13.89 -12.43 -10.76
CA ASP A 50 -13.58 -13.69 -10.07
C ASP A 50 -13.14 -13.50 -8.62
N ARG A 51 -13.13 -12.26 -8.12
CA ARG A 51 -12.69 -11.91 -6.77
C ARG A 51 -13.85 -11.49 -5.91
N THR A 52 -13.87 -11.99 -4.69
CA THR A 52 -14.92 -11.67 -3.72
C THR A 52 -14.29 -11.29 -2.40
N VAL A 53 -14.82 -10.24 -1.77
CA VAL A 53 -14.56 -9.94 -0.37
C VAL A 53 -15.82 -10.14 0.42
N THR A 54 -15.77 -11.02 1.43
CA THR A 54 -16.85 -11.24 2.38
C THR A 54 -16.46 -10.69 3.73
N ARG A 55 -17.36 -9.90 4.33
CA ARG A 55 -17.19 -9.29 5.65
C ARG A 55 -18.10 -9.97 6.65
N SER A 56 -17.52 -10.44 7.74
CA SER A 56 -18.22 -11.00 8.89
C SER A 56 -17.87 -10.22 10.16
N ALA A 57 -18.44 -10.65 11.29
CA ALA A 57 -18.04 -10.12 12.60
C ALA A 57 -16.62 -10.53 13.01
N SER A 58 -16.07 -11.61 12.44
CA SER A 58 -14.73 -12.11 12.76
C SER A 58 -13.63 -11.48 11.90
N GLY A 59 -13.98 -10.86 10.76
CA GLY A 59 -13.00 -10.25 9.86
C GLY A 59 -13.45 -10.12 8.42
N LEU A 60 -12.45 -10.10 7.53
CA LEU A 60 -12.61 -10.04 6.08
C LEU A 60 -12.00 -11.28 5.45
N VAL A 61 -12.71 -11.90 4.52
CA VAL A 61 -12.18 -12.96 3.66
C VAL A 61 -12.08 -12.41 2.25
N ALA A 62 -10.88 -12.34 1.70
CA ALA A 62 -10.63 -12.07 0.29
C ALA A 62 -10.40 -13.40 -0.44
N SER A 63 -11.28 -13.74 -1.37
CA SER A 63 -11.21 -14.97 -2.17
C SER A 63 -11.01 -14.62 -3.64
N GLY A 64 -10.07 -15.32 -4.29
CA GLY A 64 -9.87 -15.30 -5.74
C GLY A 64 -9.74 -16.74 -6.28
N LEU A 65 -9.42 -16.88 -7.57
CA LEU A 65 -9.32 -18.20 -8.23
C LEU A 65 -8.33 -19.16 -7.57
N THR A 66 -7.25 -18.62 -6.99
CA THR A 66 -6.10 -19.37 -6.50
C THR A 66 -6.12 -19.62 -5.00
N GLY A 67 -7.14 -19.13 -4.29
CA GLY A 67 -7.30 -19.32 -2.85
C GLY A 67 -7.92 -18.12 -2.15
N SER A 68 -7.75 -18.07 -0.83
CA SER A 68 -8.30 -17.02 0.01
C SER A 68 -7.35 -16.57 1.10
N VAL A 69 -7.46 -15.31 1.47
CA VAL A 69 -6.84 -14.69 2.65
C VAL A 69 -7.93 -14.38 3.66
N PHE A 70 -7.70 -14.75 4.92
CA PHE A 70 -8.52 -14.31 6.03
C PHE A 70 -7.77 -13.26 6.86
N HIS A 71 -8.35 -12.08 6.93
CA HIS A 71 -7.91 -10.99 7.78
C HIS A 71 -8.80 -10.93 9.01
N GLN A 72 -8.25 -11.31 10.16
CA GLN A 72 -8.96 -11.22 11.43
C GLN A 72 -9.15 -9.75 11.81
N THR A 73 -10.31 -9.41 12.37
CA THR A 73 -10.58 -8.05 12.87
C THR A 73 -11.12 -8.09 14.29
N LEU A 74 -10.64 -7.18 15.14
CA LEU A 74 -11.10 -7.02 16.53
C LEU A 74 -12.01 -5.78 16.71
N GLY A 75 -12.28 -5.05 15.63
CA GLY A 75 -13.17 -3.89 15.59
C GLY A 75 -14.08 -3.86 14.36
N VAL A 76 -14.18 -2.69 13.74
CA VAL A 76 -14.91 -2.48 12.49
C VAL A 76 -13.97 -2.69 11.32
N SER A 77 -14.32 -3.62 10.43
CA SER A 77 -13.62 -3.85 9.17
C SER A 77 -14.34 -3.17 8.00
N ARG A 78 -13.55 -2.66 7.05
CA ARG A 78 -13.98 -2.18 5.73
C ARG A 78 -12.96 -2.59 4.68
N TYR A 79 -13.33 -2.50 3.41
CA TYR A 79 -12.42 -2.85 2.31
C TYR A 79 -12.60 -1.95 1.10
N MET A 80 -11.60 -1.93 0.21
CA MET A 80 -11.60 -1.16 -1.02
C MET A 80 -10.83 -1.89 -2.11
N PHE A 81 -11.51 -2.27 -3.20
CA PHE A 81 -10.81 -2.72 -4.40
C PHE A 81 -10.10 -1.54 -5.06
N ILE A 82 -8.87 -1.76 -5.52
CA ILE A 82 -8.07 -0.75 -6.24
C ILE A 82 -7.59 -1.30 -7.58
N GLY A 83 -7.29 -0.39 -8.52
CA GLY A 83 -6.86 -0.75 -9.88
C GLY A 83 -7.92 -1.50 -10.67
N THR A 84 -7.50 -2.48 -11.46
CA THR A 84 -8.38 -3.43 -12.17
C THR A 84 -8.93 -4.53 -11.25
N HIS A 85 -9.09 -4.20 -9.96
CA HIS A 85 -9.52 -5.08 -8.88
C HIS A 85 -8.53 -6.20 -8.53
N ASN A 86 -7.28 -6.13 -9.01
CA ASN A 86 -6.21 -7.11 -8.71
C ASN A 86 -5.77 -7.06 -7.25
N TYR A 87 -6.13 -5.98 -6.56
CA TYR A 87 -5.71 -5.69 -5.22
C TYR A 87 -6.91 -5.20 -4.41
N VAL A 88 -6.93 -5.55 -3.14
CA VAL A 88 -7.88 -4.98 -2.18
C VAL A 88 -7.13 -4.47 -0.96
N LEU A 89 -7.52 -3.30 -0.48
CA LEU A 89 -7.10 -2.81 0.81
C LEU A 89 -8.15 -3.19 1.85
N PHE A 90 -7.69 -3.65 3.00
CA PHE A 90 -8.48 -3.88 4.19
C PHE A 90 -8.18 -2.79 5.21
N LEU A 91 -9.23 -2.20 5.76
CA LEU A 91 -9.15 -1.24 6.85
C LEU A 91 -9.76 -1.87 8.09
N GLU A 92 -8.96 -1.95 9.16
CA GLU A 92 -9.45 -2.23 10.50
C GLU A 92 -9.45 -0.94 11.32
N THR A 93 -10.56 -0.73 12.02
CA THR A 93 -10.75 0.42 12.91
C THR A 93 -11.28 -0.08 14.25
N PRO A 94 -10.65 0.30 15.38
CA PRO A 94 -11.16 -0.05 16.70
C PRO A 94 -12.50 0.64 16.93
N THR A 95 -13.33 0.08 17.80
CA THR A 95 -14.66 0.63 18.14
C THR A 95 -14.59 1.95 18.93
N GLY A 96 -13.39 2.41 19.31
CA GLY A 96 -13.11 3.67 19.99
C GLY A 96 -11.83 4.35 19.48
N GLY A 97 -11.10 5.00 20.38
CA GLY A 97 -9.70 5.38 20.11
C GLY A 97 -8.82 4.13 20.05
N GLY A 98 -7.76 4.17 19.26
CA GLY A 98 -6.82 3.06 19.12
C GLY A 98 -6.14 3.01 17.76
N THR A 99 -5.49 1.89 17.48
CA THR A 99 -4.71 1.69 16.26
C THR A 99 -5.62 1.33 15.10
N ARG A 100 -5.62 2.14 14.04
CA ARG A 100 -6.16 1.78 12.74
C ARG A 100 -5.07 1.19 11.88
N SER A 101 -5.39 0.11 11.18
CA SER A 101 -4.48 -0.58 10.29
C SER A 101 -5.06 -0.63 8.88
N VAL A 102 -4.17 -0.51 7.89
CA VAL A 102 -4.47 -0.82 6.50
C VAL A 102 -3.56 -1.97 6.07
N SER A 103 -4.17 -3.02 5.55
CA SER A 103 -3.48 -4.13 4.91
C SER A 103 -3.80 -4.16 3.42
N LEU A 104 -2.88 -4.67 2.62
CA LEU A 104 -3.02 -4.92 1.19
C LEU A 104 -3.12 -6.41 0.96
N VAL A 105 -4.12 -6.84 0.20
CA VAL A 105 -4.23 -8.18 -0.35
C VAL A 105 -3.96 -8.14 -1.84
N ASP A 106 -3.02 -8.97 -2.27
CA ASP A 106 -2.66 -9.17 -3.68
C ASP A 106 -3.24 -10.48 -4.20
N PHE A 107 -4.17 -10.39 -5.17
CA PHE A 107 -4.76 -11.56 -5.83
C PHE A 107 -3.91 -12.11 -6.98
N THR A 108 -2.82 -11.44 -7.35
CA THR A 108 -1.91 -11.88 -8.42
C THR A 108 -0.93 -12.95 -7.94
N THR A 109 -0.75 -13.11 -6.62
CA THR A 109 0.01 -14.22 -6.05
C THR A 109 -0.83 -15.49 -5.95
N THR A 110 -0.14 -16.64 -5.89
CA THR A 110 -0.77 -17.96 -5.75
C THR A 110 -0.15 -18.70 -4.55
N PRO A 111 -0.85 -18.79 -3.40
CA PRO A 111 -2.16 -18.19 -3.09
C PRO A 111 -2.10 -16.65 -2.94
N PRO A 112 -3.24 -15.96 -2.85
CA PRO A 112 -3.28 -14.53 -2.53
C PRO A 112 -2.52 -14.23 -1.23
N THR A 113 -1.88 -13.07 -1.13
CA THR A 113 -1.05 -12.70 0.02
C THR A 113 -1.52 -11.40 0.66
N GLU A 114 -1.48 -11.32 1.99
CA GLU A 114 -1.74 -10.10 2.76
C GLU A 114 -0.45 -9.47 3.27
N ARG A 115 -0.36 -8.15 3.23
CA ARG A 115 0.76 -7.37 3.78
C ARG A 115 0.27 -6.14 4.53
N PRO A 116 0.82 -5.84 5.72
CA PRO A 116 0.53 -4.59 6.41
C PRO A 116 1.12 -3.41 5.63
N ILE A 117 0.36 -2.32 5.50
CA ILE A 117 0.78 -1.10 4.79
C ILE A 117 0.96 0.06 5.77
N LEU A 118 -0.03 0.24 6.64
CA LEU A 118 -0.10 1.38 7.53
C LEU A 118 -0.68 0.95 8.88
N SER A 119 -0.13 1.51 9.95
CA SER A 119 -0.67 1.43 11.30
C SER A 119 -0.55 2.80 11.95
N VAL A 120 -1.67 3.34 12.44
CA VAL A 120 -1.75 4.70 12.95
C VAL A 120 -2.65 4.78 14.18
N LEU A 121 -2.16 5.43 15.23
CA LEU A 121 -2.94 5.66 16.43
C LEU A 121 -3.91 6.84 16.21
N VAL A 122 -5.20 6.61 16.43
CA VAL A 122 -6.23 7.66 16.42
C VAL A 122 -6.78 7.90 17.81
N THR A 123 -7.12 9.15 18.09
CA THR A 123 -7.60 9.59 19.41
C THR A 123 -9.06 9.22 19.67
N SER A 124 -9.86 9.02 18.62
CA SER A 124 -11.28 8.64 18.74
C SER A 124 -11.81 7.96 17.48
N ALA A 125 -12.97 7.32 17.61
CA ALA A 125 -13.69 6.73 16.48
C ALA A 125 -14.21 7.79 15.49
N ALA A 126 -14.38 9.05 15.92
CA ALA A 126 -14.89 10.15 15.08
C ALA A 126 -13.87 10.64 14.03
N VAL A 127 -12.58 10.33 14.21
CA VAL A 127 -11.55 10.62 13.21
C VAL A 127 -11.93 9.91 11.90
N SER A 128 -11.85 10.59 10.75
CA SER A 128 -12.18 9.97 9.46
C SER A 128 -11.23 8.82 9.12
N SER A 129 -11.72 7.81 8.40
CA SER A 129 -10.90 6.70 7.90
C SER A 129 -9.73 7.19 7.04
N PRO A 130 -8.65 6.40 6.89
CA PRO A 130 -7.56 6.71 5.97
C PRO A 130 -8.08 7.01 4.56
N GLY A 131 -7.51 8.01 3.89
CA GLY A 131 -7.77 8.26 2.48
C GLY A 131 -6.86 7.40 1.61
N VAL A 132 -7.41 6.90 0.51
CA VAL A 132 -6.67 6.14 -0.51
C VAL A 132 -6.95 6.73 -1.88
N GLN A 133 -5.91 6.84 -2.70
CA GLN A 133 -5.97 7.18 -4.11
C GLN A 133 -5.09 6.20 -4.86
N PHE A 134 -5.38 5.84 -6.11
CA PHE A 134 -4.53 4.92 -6.87
C PHE A 134 -4.27 5.38 -8.30
N SER A 135 -3.18 4.90 -8.89
CA SER A 135 -2.81 5.22 -10.26
C SER A 135 -3.93 4.79 -11.22
N VAL A 136 -4.37 5.71 -12.08
CA VAL A 136 -5.42 5.43 -13.06
C VAL A 136 -4.96 4.29 -13.99
N GLY A 137 -5.88 3.47 -14.46
CA GLY A 137 -5.58 2.31 -15.31
C GLY A 137 -5.36 1.06 -14.48
N THR A 138 -4.10 0.66 -14.27
CA THR A 138 -3.76 -0.62 -13.62
C THR A 138 -3.89 -0.60 -12.10
N GLY A 139 -3.71 0.56 -11.46
CA GLY A 139 -3.68 0.71 -10.00
C GLY A 139 -2.49 0.00 -9.35
N ASP A 140 -1.37 -0.16 -10.05
CA ASP A 140 -0.15 -0.80 -9.52
C ASP A 140 0.56 0.04 -8.45
N ALA A 141 0.13 1.30 -8.26
CA ALA A 141 0.54 2.13 -7.15
C ALA A 141 -0.66 2.83 -6.50
N PHE A 142 -0.59 2.99 -5.19
CA PHE A 142 -1.60 3.72 -4.43
C PHE A 142 -0.96 4.66 -3.41
N PHE A 143 -1.56 5.83 -3.25
CA PHE A 143 -1.28 6.81 -2.21
C PHE A 143 -2.25 6.59 -1.06
N VAL A 144 -1.73 6.39 0.16
CA VAL A 144 -2.52 6.32 1.38
C VAL A 144 -2.06 7.42 2.35
N PHE A 145 -3.01 7.95 3.11
CA PHE A 145 -2.76 8.92 4.18
C PHE A 145 -3.81 8.76 5.29
N ALA A 146 -3.43 8.89 6.56
CA ALA A 146 -4.34 8.70 7.67
C ALA A 146 -4.50 9.94 8.55
N PRO A 147 -5.71 10.50 8.66
CA PRO A 147 -6.04 11.49 9.68
C PRO A 147 -5.90 10.87 11.09
N THR A 148 -5.32 11.63 12.02
CA THR A 148 -5.14 11.25 13.43
C THR A 148 -6.07 12.03 14.38
N GLY A 149 -6.78 13.03 13.84
CA GLY A 149 -7.70 13.94 14.53
C GLY A 149 -7.29 15.40 14.34
N THR A 150 -6.01 15.71 14.52
CA THR A 150 -5.45 17.07 14.34
C THR A 150 -4.40 17.14 13.23
N THR A 151 -3.77 16.01 12.92
CA THR A 151 -2.76 15.89 11.86
C THR A 151 -3.13 14.78 10.90
N VAL A 152 -2.35 14.66 9.83
CA VAL A 152 -2.30 13.49 8.96
C VAL A 152 -0.93 12.83 9.16
N ALA A 153 -0.93 11.51 9.35
CA ALA A 153 0.26 10.69 9.49
C ALA A 153 0.20 9.51 8.51
N GLY A 154 1.29 8.74 8.44
CA GLY A 154 1.30 7.51 7.65
C GLY A 154 1.07 7.73 6.16
N LEU A 155 1.67 8.78 5.62
CA LEU A 155 1.49 9.21 4.25
C LEU A 155 2.54 8.55 3.38
N GLY A 156 2.13 7.95 2.26
CA GLY A 156 3.08 7.35 1.33
C GLY A 156 2.43 6.83 0.06
N ILE A 157 3.23 6.76 -1.01
CA ILE A 157 2.88 6.05 -2.24
C ILE A 157 3.53 4.68 -2.17
N TYR A 158 2.74 3.63 -2.36
CA TYR A 158 3.13 2.23 -2.22
C TYR A 158 2.85 1.46 -3.52
N ARG A 159 3.59 0.37 -3.74
CA ARG A 159 3.28 -0.61 -4.78
C ARG A 159 2.11 -1.49 -4.35
N SER A 160 1.21 -1.79 -5.26
CA SER A 160 0.05 -2.65 -5.00
C SER A 160 0.36 -4.15 -5.06
N ASP A 161 1.48 -4.56 -5.65
CA ASP A 161 1.89 -5.97 -5.76
C ASP A 161 2.65 -6.50 -4.53
N ASN A 162 3.32 -5.63 -3.79
CA ASN A 162 4.13 -6.07 -2.65
C ASN A 162 4.15 -5.11 -1.46
N GLY A 163 3.42 -3.99 -1.53
CA GLY A 163 3.36 -3.01 -0.44
C GLY A 163 4.66 -2.24 -0.20
N THR A 164 5.64 -2.32 -1.11
CA THR A 164 6.89 -1.54 -0.97
C THR A 164 6.58 -0.06 -1.13
N ILE A 165 7.10 0.75 -0.22
CA ILE A 165 6.98 2.20 -0.32
C ILE A 165 7.81 2.73 -1.49
N LEU A 166 7.16 3.41 -2.42
CA LEU A 166 7.78 4.06 -3.58
C LEU A 166 8.15 5.51 -3.29
N CYS A 167 7.30 6.20 -2.52
CA CYS A 167 7.57 7.56 -2.11
C CYS A 167 7.06 7.82 -0.70
N PRO A 168 7.94 7.92 0.31
CA PRO A 168 7.53 8.29 1.65
C PRO A 168 7.02 9.73 1.69
N GLY A 169 5.94 9.96 2.41
CA GLY A 169 5.48 11.31 2.74
C GLY A 169 6.31 11.95 3.84
N PRO A 170 6.11 13.27 4.07
CA PRO A 170 6.73 13.96 5.19
C PRO A 170 6.26 13.39 6.54
N PRO A 171 6.94 13.72 7.65
CA PRO A 171 6.43 13.49 9.00
C PRO A 171 5.01 14.03 9.20
N PRO A 172 4.31 13.62 10.28
CA PRO A 172 2.95 14.07 10.55
C PRO A 172 2.81 15.59 10.44
N LEU A 173 1.77 16.03 9.75
CA LEU A 173 1.55 17.44 9.45
C LEU A 173 0.09 17.84 9.64
N THR A 174 -0.14 19.14 9.84
CA THR A 174 -1.49 19.70 9.85
C THR A 174 -1.90 19.98 8.41
N PRO A 175 -2.98 19.35 7.90
CA PRO A 175 -3.41 19.59 6.53
C PRO A 175 -3.98 21.00 6.36
N THR A 176 -3.38 21.78 5.46
CA THR A 176 -3.87 23.11 5.06
C THR A 176 -4.60 23.10 3.71
N GLY A 177 -4.67 21.93 3.08
CA GLY A 177 -5.38 21.72 1.81
C GLY A 177 -5.58 20.24 1.53
N GLN A 178 -6.19 19.94 0.38
CA GLN A 178 -6.41 18.56 -0.05
C GLN A 178 -5.08 17.87 -0.38
N LEU A 179 -4.93 16.63 0.09
CA LEU A 179 -3.82 15.76 -0.24
C LEU A 179 -4.09 14.97 -1.52
N PHE A 180 -3.08 14.86 -2.38
CA PHE A 180 -3.17 14.03 -3.59
C PHE A 180 -1.84 13.45 -4.04
N GLY A 181 -1.91 12.23 -4.59
CA GLY A 181 -0.81 11.58 -5.30
C GLY A 181 -0.80 11.99 -6.78
N GLU A 182 0.38 12.16 -7.35
CA GLU A 182 0.58 12.41 -8.77
C GLU A 182 1.74 11.57 -9.29
N ALA A 183 1.59 11.02 -10.49
CA ALA A 183 2.69 10.48 -11.28
C ALA A 183 2.99 11.41 -12.45
N THR A 184 4.27 11.70 -12.65
CA THR A 184 4.80 12.36 -13.85
C THR A 184 5.61 11.34 -14.65
N ALA A 185 6.20 11.78 -15.76
CA ALA A 185 7.09 10.94 -16.55
C ALA A 185 8.26 10.38 -15.74
N THR A 186 8.78 11.13 -14.75
CA THR A 186 10.02 10.77 -14.03
C THR A 186 9.87 10.71 -12.51
N GLN A 187 8.77 11.21 -11.95
CA GLN A 187 8.58 11.32 -10.49
C GLN A 187 7.20 10.87 -10.04
N LEU A 188 7.16 10.30 -8.84
CA LEU A 188 5.97 10.19 -8.01
C LEU A 188 5.98 11.34 -7.01
N ARG A 189 4.85 12.02 -6.84
CA ARG A 189 4.73 13.22 -6.00
C ARG A 189 3.56 13.10 -5.05
N ILE A 190 3.76 13.55 -3.82
CA ILE A 190 2.71 13.79 -2.85
C ILE A 190 2.53 15.31 -2.76
N LYS A 191 1.30 15.78 -2.94
CA LYS A 191 0.97 17.20 -2.97
C LYS A 191 -0.10 17.58 -1.96
N MET A 192 -0.08 18.84 -1.52
CA MET A 192 -1.12 19.46 -0.70
C MET A 192 -1.46 20.84 -1.24
N GLY A 193 -2.71 21.05 -1.65
CA GLY A 193 -3.15 22.35 -2.16
C GLY A 193 -2.31 22.88 -3.34
N GLY A 194 -1.72 21.97 -4.13
CA GLY A 194 -0.82 22.31 -5.24
C GLY A 194 0.68 22.29 -4.91
N THR A 195 1.04 22.39 -3.63
CA THR A 195 2.44 22.34 -3.17
C THR A 195 2.95 20.91 -3.12
N VAL A 196 4.14 20.65 -3.67
CA VAL A 196 4.81 19.34 -3.57
C VAL A 196 5.41 19.19 -2.17
N LEU A 197 4.94 18.18 -1.43
CA LEU A 197 5.45 17.82 -0.10
C LEU A 197 6.58 16.79 -0.17
N ALA A 198 6.49 15.87 -1.13
CA ALA A 198 7.51 14.85 -1.38
C ALA A 198 7.54 14.53 -2.88
N ALA A 199 8.73 14.25 -3.39
CA ALA A 199 8.95 13.80 -4.77
C ALA A 199 10.03 12.73 -4.78
N CYS A 200 9.73 11.59 -5.42
CA CYS A 200 10.63 10.45 -5.50
C CYS A 200 10.75 10.02 -6.95
N THR A 201 11.91 9.46 -7.31
CA THR A 201 12.12 8.90 -8.65
C THR A 201 11.06 7.84 -8.92
N ARG A 202 10.41 7.95 -10.07
CA ARG A 202 9.44 6.96 -10.49
C ARG A 202 10.17 5.64 -10.79
N PRO A 203 9.70 4.51 -10.27
CA PRO A 203 10.33 3.22 -10.56
C PRO A 203 10.25 2.89 -12.06
N PRO A 204 11.24 2.14 -12.59
CA PRO A 204 11.21 1.67 -13.96
C PRO A 204 9.93 0.87 -14.25
N GLY A 205 9.33 1.13 -15.40
CA GLY A 205 8.09 0.49 -15.85
C GLY A 205 7.50 1.24 -17.03
N THR A 206 6.36 0.78 -17.55
CA THR A 206 5.66 1.45 -18.64
C THR A 206 4.88 2.66 -18.12
N SER A 207 5.00 3.80 -18.79
CA SER A 207 4.03 4.88 -18.68
C SER A 207 2.81 4.49 -19.48
N GLY A 208 1.72 4.16 -18.78
CA GLY A 208 0.38 4.12 -19.37
C GLY A 208 -0.09 5.53 -19.73
#